data_AF-M8C6R6-F1
#
_entry.id   AF-M8C6R6-F1
#
_cell.length_a   1.000
_cell.length_b   1.000
_cell.length_c   1.000
_cell.angle_alpha   90.00
_cell.angle_beta   90.00
_cell.angle_gamma   90.00
#
_symmetry.space_group_name_H-M   'P 1'
#
loop_
_entity.id
_entity.type
_entity.pdbx_description
1 polymer ?
#
loop_
_entity_poly.entity_id
_entity_poly.type
_entity_poly.pdbx_seq_one_letter_code
_entity_poly.pdbx_strand_id
1 'polypeptide(L)'
;MGINSAAAGGSGGGERSHGSSSAAAGMGVGAVRMKKAAGGGGAKARRKVREPRFCFKTMSDVDVLDDGYKWRKYGQKVVKNTQHPRSYYRCTQDKCRVKKRVERLAEDPRMVITTYEGRHVHSPSRDDDDAARASAEMSFIW
;
A
#
# COMPACT_ATOMS: atom_id res chain seq x y z
N MET A 1 -46.16 28.38 -2.77
CA MET A 1 -44.93 28.66 -3.53
C MET A 1 -44.65 27.40 -4.35
N GLY A 2 -45.16 27.26 -5.58
CA GLY A 2 -44.73 28.01 -6.75
C GLY A 2 -43.75 27.14 -7.53
N ILE A 3 -44.30 26.18 -8.28
CA ILE A 3 -43.61 25.35 -9.29
C ILE A 3 -43.00 26.24 -10.39
N ASN A 4 -41.78 25.95 -10.83
CA ASN A 4 -41.28 26.43 -12.12
C ASN A 4 -40.51 25.35 -12.87
N SER A 5 -41.11 25.07 -14.02
CA SER A 5 -40.80 24.12 -15.08
C SER A 5 -39.50 24.42 -15.83
N ALA A 6 -39.11 23.39 -16.58
CA ALA A 6 -37.99 23.30 -17.52
C ALA A 6 -38.18 24.08 -18.84
N ALA A 7 -37.06 24.27 -19.55
CA ALA A 7 -36.85 24.32 -21.02
C ALA A 7 -35.40 24.82 -21.25
N ALA A 8 -34.60 24.55 -22.28
CA ALA A 8 -34.50 23.74 -23.51
C ALA A 8 -32.97 23.85 -23.86
N GLY A 9 -32.28 23.07 -24.69
CA GLY A 9 -32.54 22.37 -25.93
C GLY A 9 -31.20 22.31 -26.72
N GLY A 10 -31.13 21.47 -27.76
CA GLY A 10 -30.05 21.43 -28.77
C GLY A 10 -29.17 20.17 -28.69
N SER A 11 -29.39 19.09 -29.46
CA SER A 11 -29.35 18.87 -30.92
C SER A 11 -27.95 18.51 -31.46
N GLY A 12 -27.88 17.35 -32.15
CA GLY A 12 -26.78 16.88 -33.02
C GLY A 12 -26.10 15.62 -32.46
N GLY A 13 -26.21 14.41 -33.01
CA GLY A 13 -26.52 13.96 -34.37
C GLY A 13 -25.23 13.49 -35.06
N GLY A 14 -25.02 12.18 -35.20
CA GLY A 14 -23.88 11.63 -35.96
C GLY A 14 -23.52 10.17 -35.69
N GLU A 15 -24.40 9.24 -36.07
CA GLU A 15 -24.07 7.81 -36.25
C GLU A 15 -23.57 7.62 -37.68
N ARG A 16 -22.46 6.87 -37.95
CA ARG A 16 -22.25 6.03 -39.15
C ARG A 16 -21.20 4.95 -38.88
N SER A 17 -21.48 3.74 -39.37
CA SER A 17 -20.73 2.51 -39.20
C SER A 17 -20.39 1.87 -40.55
N HIS A 18 -19.34 1.02 -40.54
CA HIS A 18 -18.95 -0.07 -41.46
C HIS A 18 -18.69 0.17 -42.97
N GLY A 19 -17.64 -0.49 -43.48
CA GLY A 19 -17.68 -1.12 -44.82
C GLY A 19 -16.38 -1.17 -45.63
N SER A 20 -15.78 -2.36 -45.69
CA SER A 20 -14.63 -2.80 -46.50
C SER A 20 -14.66 -2.48 -48.01
N SER A 21 -13.47 -2.42 -48.62
CA SER A 21 -13.20 -3.05 -49.94
C SER A 21 -11.70 -3.32 -50.13
N SER A 22 -11.37 -4.19 -51.08
CA SER A 22 -10.31 -5.21 -51.06
C SER A 22 -9.36 -5.17 -52.29
N ALA A 23 -8.30 -6.00 -52.23
CA ALA A 23 -7.45 -6.55 -53.32
C ALA A 23 -6.18 -5.72 -53.67
N ALA A 24 -5.01 -6.27 -54.03
CA ALA A 24 -4.57 -7.62 -54.38
C ALA A 24 -3.04 -7.82 -54.21
N ALA A 25 -2.65 -9.10 -54.03
CA ALA A 25 -1.47 -9.84 -54.53
C ALA A 25 -0.04 -9.25 -54.53
N GLY A 26 0.88 -10.02 -53.93
CA GLY A 26 2.32 -9.99 -54.19
C GLY A 26 3.04 -11.16 -53.52
N MET A 27 3.44 -12.17 -54.30
CA MET A 27 4.18 -13.36 -53.86
C MET A 27 5.64 -13.01 -53.52
N GLY A 28 6.16 -13.55 -52.42
CA GLY A 28 7.58 -13.45 -52.07
C GLY A 28 7.98 -14.52 -51.06
N VAL A 29 8.64 -15.57 -51.55
CA VAL A 29 9.26 -16.64 -50.77
C VAL A 29 10.41 -16.11 -49.93
N GLY A 30 10.52 -16.51 -48.65
CA GLY A 30 11.62 -16.05 -47.79
C GLY A 30 11.71 -16.72 -46.41
N ALA A 31 12.42 -17.85 -46.35
CA ALA A 31 13.13 -18.43 -45.20
C ALA A 31 12.46 -18.43 -43.80
N VAL A 32 12.00 -19.61 -43.37
CA VAL A 32 11.82 -19.96 -41.94
C VAL A 32 13.13 -19.75 -41.18
N ARG A 33 13.17 -18.71 -40.34
CA ARG A 33 14.26 -18.49 -39.38
C ARG A 33 13.92 -19.12 -38.05
N MET A 34 14.33 -20.37 -37.85
CA MET A 34 14.47 -20.94 -36.51
C MET A 34 15.67 -20.28 -35.82
N LYS A 35 15.44 -19.42 -34.82
CA LYS A 35 16.51 -18.93 -33.93
C LYS A 35 16.05 -18.90 -32.48
N LYS A 36 16.48 -19.97 -31.80
CA LYS A 36 17.00 -20.04 -30.43
C LYS A 36 16.08 -19.52 -29.32
N ALA A 37 15.53 -20.48 -28.59
CA ALA A 37 15.26 -20.33 -27.17
C ALA A 37 16.52 -19.78 -26.45
N ALA A 38 16.40 -18.57 -25.93
CA ALA A 38 17.19 -18.00 -24.85
C ALA A 38 16.19 -17.19 -24.01
N GLY A 39 15.84 -17.53 -22.78
CA GLY A 39 16.68 -18.22 -21.82
C GLY A 39 17.89 -17.36 -21.52
N GLY A 40 17.69 -16.15 -20.98
CA GLY A 40 18.81 -15.34 -20.49
C GLY A 40 18.60 -13.83 -20.59
N GLY A 41 18.39 -13.21 -19.44
CA GLY A 41 18.46 -11.75 -19.28
C GLY A 41 18.29 -11.33 -17.83
N GLY A 42 18.87 -12.12 -16.93
CA GLY A 42 18.74 -11.97 -15.49
C GLY A 42 18.97 -10.54 -15.02
N ALA A 43 18.10 -10.13 -14.11
CA ALA A 43 18.28 -9.00 -13.23
C ALA A 43 19.74 -8.86 -12.77
N LYS A 44 20.45 -7.88 -13.32
CA LYS A 44 21.62 -7.29 -12.68
C LYS A 44 21.35 -5.81 -12.38
N ALA A 45 20.10 -5.47 -12.05
CA ALA A 45 19.92 -4.47 -11.01
C ALA A 45 20.58 -5.09 -9.78
N ARG A 46 21.70 -4.53 -9.32
CA ARG A 46 22.23 -4.77 -7.98
C ARG A 46 21.08 -4.44 -7.03
N ARG A 47 20.23 -5.43 -6.75
CA ARG A 47 19.14 -5.32 -5.79
C ARG A 47 19.88 -5.12 -4.49
N LYS A 48 20.03 -3.85 -4.08
CA LYS A 48 20.50 -3.48 -2.76
C LYS A 48 19.66 -4.35 -1.83
N VAL A 49 20.32 -5.27 -1.13
CA VAL A 49 19.64 -6.28 -0.31
C VAL A 49 18.67 -5.51 0.56
N ARG A 50 17.38 -5.66 0.26
CA ARG A 50 16.33 -4.88 0.92
C ARG A 50 16.38 -5.33 2.38
N GLU A 51 16.37 -4.39 3.30
CA GLU A 51 16.48 -4.67 4.73
C GLU A 51 15.50 -5.79 5.12
N PRO A 52 15.88 -6.75 5.99
CA PRO A 52 15.01 -7.86 6.36
C PRO A 52 13.64 -7.34 6.77
N ARG A 53 12.59 -7.89 6.14
CA ARG A 53 11.21 -7.55 6.44
C ARG A 53 10.53 -8.77 7.02
N PHE A 54 9.97 -8.62 8.19
CA PHE A 54 9.14 -9.63 8.81
C PHE A 54 7.68 -9.22 8.62
N CYS A 55 6.85 -10.11 8.07
CA CYS A 55 5.42 -9.89 7.99
C CYS A 55 4.66 -11.11 8.50
N PHE A 56 3.54 -10.85 9.16
CA PHE A 56 2.63 -11.87 9.64
C PHE A 56 1.19 -11.39 9.52
N LYS A 57 0.27 -12.35 9.58
CA LYS A 57 -1.17 -12.11 9.55
C LYS A 57 -1.76 -12.53 10.89
N THR A 58 -2.61 -11.70 11.45
CA THR A 58 -3.39 -12.00 12.65
C THR A 58 -4.87 -11.80 12.37
N MET A 59 -5.69 -12.69 12.91
CA MET A 59 -7.14 -12.50 12.93
C MET A 59 -7.47 -11.64 14.16
N SER A 60 -7.88 -10.38 13.95
CA SER A 60 -8.03 -9.39 15.01
C SER A 60 -9.02 -8.29 14.61
N ASP A 61 -9.85 -7.87 15.55
CA ASP A 61 -10.70 -6.68 15.40
C ASP A 61 -9.93 -5.38 15.65
N VAL A 62 -8.72 -5.46 16.22
CA VAL A 62 -7.82 -4.32 16.48
C VAL A 62 -6.72 -4.24 15.42
N ASP A 63 -6.51 -3.04 14.86
CA ASP A 63 -5.48 -2.76 13.85
C ASP A 63 -4.06 -2.80 14.42
N VAL A 64 -3.87 -2.17 15.58
CA VAL A 64 -2.54 -1.96 16.18
C VAL A 64 -2.42 -2.83 17.42
N LEU A 65 -1.57 -3.85 17.33
CA LEU A 65 -1.20 -4.68 18.47
C LEU A 65 -0.24 -3.93 19.38
N ASP A 66 -0.38 -4.16 20.68
CA ASP A 66 0.63 -3.81 21.67
C ASP A 66 1.77 -4.84 21.62
N ASP A 67 2.93 -4.36 21.16
CA ASP A 67 4.16 -5.15 21.01
C ASP A 67 5.26 -4.69 21.97
N GLY A 68 4.93 -3.83 22.95
CA GLY A 68 5.87 -3.26 23.93
C GLY A 68 6.82 -2.21 23.35
N TYR A 69 6.71 -1.87 22.07
CA TYR A 69 7.48 -0.78 21.47
C TYR A 69 6.61 0.46 21.31
N LYS A 70 7.19 1.62 21.63
CA LYS A 70 6.54 2.90 21.36
C LYS A 70 6.61 3.23 19.86
N TRP A 71 5.45 3.45 19.26
CA TRP A 71 5.27 3.78 17.83
C TRP A 71 4.67 5.19 17.66
N ARG A 72 5.17 5.95 16.68
CA ARG A 72 4.54 7.20 16.19
C ARG A 72 4.03 6.99 14.77
N LYS A 73 2.74 7.26 14.55
CA LYS A 73 2.14 7.29 13.21
C LYS A 73 2.74 8.47 12.44
N TYR A 74 3.22 8.22 11.23
CA TYR A 74 3.80 9.27 10.37
C TYR A 74 3.03 9.45 9.07
N GLY A 75 2.16 8.51 8.73
CA GLY A 75 1.38 8.58 7.52
C GLY A 75 0.27 7.54 7.48
N GLN A 76 -0.67 7.81 6.60
CA GLN A 76 -1.77 6.91 6.27
C GLN A 76 -1.98 6.99 4.76
N LYS A 77 -2.22 5.84 4.13
CA LYS A 77 -2.51 5.76 2.69
C LYS A 77 -3.83 5.02 2.48
N VAL A 78 -4.78 5.67 1.83
CA VAL A 78 -5.98 4.99 1.31
C VAL A 78 -5.53 3.93 0.30
N VAL A 79 -6.00 2.70 0.48
CA VAL A 79 -5.67 1.58 -0.40
C VAL A 79 -6.85 1.33 -1.31
N LYS A 80 -6.57 1.00 -2.58
CA LYS A 80 -7.63 0.65 -3.53
C LYS A 80 -8.28 -0.66 -3.11
N ASN A 81 -9.58 -0.79 -3.33
CA ASN A 81 -10.34 -2.02 -3.13
C ASN A 81 -10.47 -2.46 -1.65
N THR A 82 -10.21 -1.58 -0.68
CA THR A 82 -10.48 -1.84 0.74
C THR A 82 -11.03 -0.58 1.41
N GLN A 83 -11.98 -0.76 2.33
CA GLN A 83 -12.52 0.31 3.18
C GLN A 83 -11.50 0.80 4.21
N HIS A 84 -10.45 0.00 4.47
CA HIS A 84 -9.49 0.26 5.54
C HIS A 84 -8.21 0.91 5.00
N PRO A 85 -7.80 2.08 5.51
CA PRO A 85 -6.57 2.71 5.08
C PRO A 85 -5.35 1.98 5.66
N ARG A 86 -4.25 1.95 4.91
CA ARG A 86 -2.96 1.44 5.38
C ARG A 86 -2.28 2.48 6.26
N SER A 87 -1.93 2.10 7.48
CA SER A 87 -1.25 2.96 8.45
C SER A 87 0.26 2.68 8.48
N TYR A 88 1.05 3.74 8.65
CA TYR A 88 2.50 3.66 8.72
C TYR A 88 3.04 4.28 10.02
N TYR A 89 3.92 3.54 10.67
CA TYR A 89 4.49 3.87 11.97
C TYR A 89 6.01 3.80 11.94
N ARG A 90 6.64 4.65 12.76
CA ARG A 90 8.08 4.62 13.04
C ARG A 90 8.27 4.42 14.54
N CYS A 91 9.31 3.70 14.93
CA CYS A 91 9.69 3.62 16.33
C CYS A 91 10.03 5.03 16.85
N THR A 92 9.68 5.31 18.11
CA THR A 92 9.90 6.61 18.75
C THR A 92 11.25 6.74 19.44
N GLN A 93 11.91 5.62 19.70
CA GLN A 93 13.16 5.54 20.45
C GLN A 93 14.33 6.12 19.64
N ASP A 94 15.24 6.76 20.34
CA ASP A 94 16.38 7.42 19.72
C ASP A 94 17.27 6.43 18.97
N LYS A 95 17.78 6.87 17.82
CA LYS A 95 18.63 6.08 16.91
C LYS A 95 17.95 4.80 16.37
N CYS A 96 16.67 4.55 16.67
CA CYS A 96 15.92 3.42 16.14
C CYS A 96 15.31 3.76 14.76
N ARG A 97 15.52 2.87 13.79
CA ARG A 97 15.07 3.06 12.40
C ARG A 97 13.93 2.12 11.99
N VAL A 98 13.39 1.36 12.94
CA VAL A 98 12.36 0.37 12.66
C VAL A 98 11.07 1.05 12.20
N LYS A 99 10.48 0.50 11.13
CA LYS A 99 9.20 0.94 10.58
C LYS A 99 8.20 -0.20 10.63
N LYS A 100 6.95 0.13 10.94
CA LYS A 100 5.82 -0.80 10.95
C LYS A 100 4.74 -0.32 9.97
N ARG A 101 4.19 -1.25 9.20
CA ARG A 101 3.03 -1.04 8.33
C ARG A 101 1.90 -1.95 8.79
N VAL A 102 0.70 -1.39 8.85
CA VAL A 102 -0.52 -2.09 9.25
C VAL A 102 -1.57 -1.92 8.16
N GLU A 103 -2.17 -3.02 7.73
CA GLU A 103 -3.18 -3.07 6.67
C GLU A 103 -4.15 -4.23 6.91
N ARG A 104 -5.43 -4.02 6.66
CA ARG A 104 -6.42 -5.11 6.60
C ARG A 104 -6.49 -5.69 5.19
N LEU A 105 -6.69 -7.01 5.09
CA LEU A 105 -6.98 -7.63 3.80
C LEU A 105 -8.28 -7.06 3.22
N ALA A 106 -8.31 -6.95 1.89
CA ALA A 106 -9.50 -6.50 1.18
C ALA A 106 -10.60 -7.56 1.21
N GLU A 107 -10.19 -8.83 1.15
CA GLU A 107 -11.07 -9.99 1.07
C GLU A 107 -11.66 -10.34 2.44
N ASP A 108 -10.89 -10.16 3.52
CA ASP A 108 -11.32 -10.42 4.89
C ASP A 108 -10.85 -9.29 5.82
N PRO A 109 -11.76 -8.37 6.21
CA PRO A 109 -11.45 -7.28 7.12
C PRO A 109 -10.91 -7.76 8.47
N ARG A 110 -11.19 -8.99 8.92
CA ARG A 110 -10.72 -9.51 10.21
C ARG A 110 -9.24 -9.85 10.19
N MET A 111 -8.64 -9.95 9.01
CA MET A 111 -7.24 -10.30 8.83
C MET A 111 -6.38 -9.03 8.74
N VAL A 112 -5.56 -8.81 9.77
CA VAL A 112 -4.61 -7.72 9.85
C VAL A 112 -3.22 -8.21 9.44
N ILE A 113 -2.61 -7.52 8.49
CA ILE A 113 -1.23 -7.72 8.06
C ILE A 113 -0.36 -6.68 8.75
N THR A 114 0.58 -7.16 9.56
CA THR A 114 1.61 -6.31 10.15
C THR A 114 2.95 -6.61 9.50
N THR A 115 3.63 -5.58 8.99
CA THR A 115 4.99 -5.70 8.42
C THR A 115 5.95 -4.81 9.16
N TYR A 116 7.02 -5.40 9.69
CA TYR A 116 8.15 -4.72 10.29
C TYR A 116 9.33 -4.67 9.31
N GLU A 117 10.08 -3.58 9.37
CA GLU A 117 11.29 -3.35 8.58
C GLU A 117 12.39 -2.80 9.48
N GLY A 118 13.53 -3.48 9.48
CA GLY A 118 14.67 -3.20 10.37
C GLY A 118 14.63 -3.99 11.67
N ARG A 119 15.58 -3.70 12.56
CA ARG A 119 15.74 -4.35 13.87
C ARG A 119 15.85 -3.31 14.97
N HIS A 120 15.14 -3.54 16.08
CA HIS A 120 15.27 -2.70 17.27
C HIS A 120 16.66 -2.88 17.89
N VAL A 121 17.27 -1.76 18.28
CA VAL A 121 18.58 -1.71 18.97
C VAL A 121 18.43 -1.24 20.42
N HIS A 122 17.23 -1.40 20.96
CA HIS A 122 16.85 -1.02 22.32
C HIS A 122 15.82 -2.03 22.83
N SER A 123 15.68 -2.09 24.15
CA SER A 123 14.63 -2.88 24.78
C SER A 123 13.24 -2.28 24.52
N PRO A 124 12.17 -3.10 24.56
CA PRO A 124 10.80 -2.60 24.67
C PRO A 124 10.68 -1.63 25.84
N SER A 125 9.92 -0.55 25.67
CA SER A 125 9.64 0.36 26.78
C SER A 125 8.53 -0.25 27.61
N ARG A 126 8.78 -0.55 28.88
CA ARG A 126 7.69 -0.85 29.81
C ARG A 126 6.91 0.44 30.03
N ASP A 127 5.60 0.40 29.86
CA ASP A 127 4.75 1.58 30.02
C ASP A 127 4.71 2.10 31.48
N ASP A 128 5.27 1.35 32.43
CA ASP A 128 5.44 1.74 33.84
C ASP A 128 6.32 3.00 34.01
N ASP A 129 7.34 3.20 33.15
CA ASP A 129 8.28 4.33 33.29
C ASP A 129 7.62 5.69 32.96
N ASP A 130 6.62 5.72 32.07
CA ASP A 130 5.92 6.95 31.67
C ASP A 130 4.90 7.37 32.74
N ALA A 131 4.18 6.39 33.31
CA ALA A 131 3.26 6.61 34.42
C ALA A 131 3.99 7.08 35.69
N ALA A 132 5.16 6.52 36.00
CA ALA A 132 5.99 6.97 37.11
C ALA A 132 6.51 8.41 36.91
N ARG A 133 6.93 8.75 35.69
CA ARG A 133 7.38 10.12 35.36
C ARG A 133 6.21 11.12 35.39
N ALA A 134 5.05 10.77 34.84
CA ALA A 134 3.85 11.61 34.88
C ALA A 134 3.36 11.84 36.32
N SER A 135 3.43 10.82 37.18
CA SER A 135 3.12 10.96 38.61
C SER A 135 4.13 11.82 39.35
N ALA A 136 5.41 11.79 38.97
CA ALA A 136 6.44 12.66 39.54
C ALA A 136 6.26 14.12 39.10
N GLU A 137 5.92 14.40 37.85
CA GLU A 137 5.70 15.79 37.38
C GLU A 137 4.38 16.37 37.90
N MET A 138 3.40 15.54 38.28
CA MET A 138 2.18 15.97 39.01
C MET A 138 2.44 16.25 40.51
N SER A 139 3.63 15.95 41.02
CA SER A 139 4.00 16.17 42.43
C SER A 139 4.81 17.44 42.69
N PHE A 140 5.20 18.17 41.64
CA PHE A 140 5.96 19.43 41.73
C PHE A 140 5.15 20.69 41.40
N ILE A 141 3.82 20.60 41.34
CA ILE A 141 2.91 21.73 41.08
C ILE A 141 2.03 22.00 42.31
N TRP A 142 2.68 22.14 43.46
CA TRP A 142 2.13 22.74 44.67
C TRP A 142 3.18 23.64 45.31
#